data_AF-A0A6B9FM44-F1
#
_entry.id   AF-A0A6B9FM44-F1
#
_cell.length_a   1.000
_cell.length_b   1.000
_cell.length_c   1.000
_cell.angle_alpha   90.00
_cell.angle_beta   90.00
_cell.angle_gamma   90.00
#
_symmetry.space_group_name_H-M   'P 1'
#
loop_
_entity.id
_entity.type
_entity.pdbx_description
1 polymer ?
#
loop_
_entity_poly.entity_id
_entity_poly.type
_entity_poly.pdbx_seq_one_letter_code
_entity_poly.pdbx_strand_id
1 'polypeptide(L)'
;MPGKPNLVARLFWTAVIGCPFALWYGRPALAATGFALVLVVLRHLGRPRRFRARVRRIARAHRETLALRRRQESFSDAYGNWIEDGWLRERDYFIDRTVLPQIGSRYADLADAERARMLAIVEAEAAAVALPEEEDAPEDGLDYERFCAARLVQAGWRAHRTPASGDQGADIVAVRDGLRLVVQCKRLSKPVGNAAVQEAAAAQRYWSGDRAAVVSNAGFTPAARRLAAATGVLLIHHDALDAIDLAAA
;
A
#
# COMPACT_ATOMS: atom_id res chain seq x y z
N MET A 1 -6.71 -33.93 0.65
CA MET A 1 -5.45 -33.30 1.13
C MET A 1 -5.18 -33.79 2.54
N PRO A 2 -4.02 -34.39 2.85
CA PRO A 2 -3.76 -34.85 4.21
C PRO A 2 -3.66 -33.63 5.14
N GLY A 3 -4.57 -33.55 6.11
CA GLY A 3 -4.59 -32.49 7.11
C GLY A 3 -3.25 -32.44 7.84
N LYS A 4 -2.64 -31.25 7.91
CA LYS A 4 -1.38 -31.04 8.62
C LYS A 4 -1.52 -31.58 10.06
N PRO A 5 -0.47 -32.22 10.61
CA PRO A 5 -0.58 -32.83 11.93
C PRO A 5 -0.86 -31.75 12.98
N ASN A 6 -2.04 -31.82 13.58
CA ASN A 6 -2.48 -31.01 14.71
C ASN A 6 -1.45 -31.11 15.85
N LEU A 7 -1.39 -30.08 16.71
CA LEU A 7 -0.52 -30.06 17.89
C LEU A 7 -0.55 -31.40 18.64
N VAL A 8 -1.76 -31.95 18.81
CA VAL A 8 -2.02 -33.25 19.42
C VAL A 8 -1.26 -34.38 18.72
N ALA A 9 -1.28 -34.45 17.39
CA ALA A 9 -0.55 -35.47 16.63
C ALA A 9 0.97 -35.32 16.78
N ARG A 10 1.50 -34.09 16.84
CA ARG A 10 2.94 -33.86 17.05
C ARG A 10 3.38 -34.24 18.45
N LEU A 11 2.60 -33.88 19.47
CA LEU A 11 2.85 -34.29 20.85
C LEU A 11 2.75 -35.82 20.99
N PHE A 12 1.73 -36.42 20.38
CA PHE A 12 1.52 -37.87 20.35
C PHE A 12 2.71 -38.61 19.73
N TRP A 13 3.13 -38.27 18.52
CA TRP A 13 4.27 -38.94 17.88
C TRP A 13 5.60 -38.68 18.60
N THR A 14 5.79 -37.49 19.18
CA THR A 14 6.98 -37.20 19.99
C THR A 14 7.03 -38.08 21.25
N ALA A 15 5.88 -38.31 21.89
CA ALA A 15 5.76 -39.21 23.04
C ALA A 15 5.89 -40.69 22.63
N VAL A 16 5.22 -41.12 21.56
CA VAL A 16 5.24 -42.50 21.07
C VAL A 16 6.64 -42.94 20.63
N ILE A 17 7.43 -42.05 20.04
CA ILE A 17 8.82 -42.35 19.65
C ILE A 17 9.76 -42.21 20.86
N GLY A 18 9.55 -41.20 21.70
CA GLY A 18 10.44 -40.91 22.83
C GLY A 18 10.32 -41.85 24.02
N CYS A 19 9.11 -42.36 24.33
CA CYS A 19 8.88 -43.25 25.47
C CYS A 19 9.59 -44.62 25.34
N PRO A 20 9.54 -45.34 24.21
CA PRO A 20 10.31 -46.56 24.00
C PRO A 20 11.83 -46.31 24.05
N PHE A 21 12.27 -45.18 23.52
CA PHE A 21 13.68 -44.78 23.56
C PHE A 21 14.16 -44.48 24.99
N ALA A 22 13.29 -43.90 25.82
CA ALA A 22 13.53 -43.67 27.25
C ALA A 22 13.60 -44.98 28.06
N LEU A 23 12.86 -46.01 27.67
CA LEU A 23 12.94 -47.34 28.29
C LEU A 23 14.29 -48.03 28.00
N TRP A 24 14.86 -47.83 26.81
CA TRP A 24 16.15 -48.43 26.41
C TRP A 24 17.38 -47.67 26.92
N TYR A 25 17.33 -46.34 26.95
CA TYR A 25 18.49 -45.48 27.26
C TYR A 25 18.42 -44.76 28.61
N GLY A 26 17.34 -44.98 29.38
CA GLY A 26 17.20 -44.50 30.76
C GLY A 26 16.94 -42.99 30.90
N ARG A 27 17.31 -42.44 32.07
CA ARG A 27 17.04 -41.06 32.48
C ARG A 27 17.41 -39.96 31.46
N PRO A 28 18.56 -40.00 30.75
CA PRO A 28 18.88 -38.95 29.77
C PRO A 28 17.93 -38.92 28.57
N ALA A 29 17.46 -40.09 28.10
CA ALA A 29 16.52 -40.18 27.00
C ALA A 29 15.10 -39.70 27.40
N LEU A 30 14.71 -39.91 28.66
CA LEU A 30 13.48 -39.34 29.22
C LEU A 30 13.54 -37.81 29.29
N ALA A 31 14.66 -37.25 29.75
CA ALA A 31 14.87 -35.80 29.77
C ALA A 31 14.86 -35.18 28.37
N ALA A 32 15.50 -35.83 27.38
CA ALA A 32 15.49 -35.40 25.98
C ALA A 32 14.08 -35.40 25.37
N THR A 33 13.28 -36.43 25.67
CA THR A 33 11.88 -36.52 25.22
C THR A 33 11.01 -35.41 25.85
N GLY A 34 11.16 -35.17 27.16
CA GLY A 34 10.49 -34.07 27.85
C GLY A 34 10.86 -32.70 27.25
N PHE A 35 12.14 -32.47 26.99
CA PHE A 35 12.62 -31.25 26.33
C PHE A 35 12.05 -31.08 24.91
N ALA A 36 11.98 -32.16 24.12
CA ALA A 36 11.39 -32.15 22.79
C ALA A 36 9.90 -31.79 22.82
N LEU A 37 9.13 -32.34 23.77
CA LEU A 37 7.71 -32.00 23.97
C LEU A 37 7.55 -30.52 24.34
N VAL A 38 8.36 -30.01 25.27
CA VAL A 38 8.36 -28.58 25.64
C VAL A 38 8.68 -27.70 24.42
N LEU A 39 9.67 -28.07 23.61
CA LEU A 39 10.00 -27.34 22.38
C LEU A 39 8.86 -27.33 21.37
N VAL A 40 8.11 -28.44 21.23
CA VAL A 40 6.93 -28.51 20.36
C VAL A 40 5.84 -27.54 20.85
N VAL A 41 5.57 -27.53 22.16
CA VAL A 41 4.60 -26.60 22.78
C VAL A 41 5.05 -25.15 22.61
N LEU A 42 6.30 -24.82 22.95
CA LEU A 42 6.86 -23.46 22.81
C LEU A 42 6.82 -22.99 21.35
N ARG A 43 7.15 -23.86 20.39
CA ARG A 43 7.02 -23.53 18.96
C ARG A 43 5.57 -23.29 18.57
N HIS A 44 4.63 -24.06 19.11
CA HIS A 44 3.21 -23.86 18.81
C HIS A 44 2.69 -22.54 19.39
N LEU A 45 2.94 -22.27 20.67
CA LEU A 45 2.54 -21.02 21.34
C LEU A 45 3.23 -19.79 20.74
N GLY A 46 4.48 -19.92 20.28
CA GLY A 46 5.20 -18.85 19.59
C GLY A 46 4.82 -18.66 18.12
N ARG A 47 3.93 -19.49 17.56
CA ARG A 47 3.58 -19.44 16.14
C ARG A 47 2.80 -18.17 15.77
N PRO A 48 1.77 -17.70 16.52
CA PRO A 48 1.09 -16.44 16.24
C PRO A 48 2.02 -15.22 16.34
N ARG A 49 2.93 -15.21 17.33
CA ARG A 49 3.93 -14.15 17.46
C ARG A 49 4.82 -14.04 16.22
N ARG A 50 5.31 -15.17 15.71
CA ARG A 50 6.13 -15.22 14.48
C ARG A 50 5.34 -14.83 13.24
N PHE A 51 4.07 -15.20 13.16
CA PHE A 51 3.16 -14.75 12.11
C PHE A 51 3.03 -13.22 12.11
N ARG A 52 2.68 -12.62 13.25
CA ARG A 52 2.55 -11.16 13.41
C ARG A 52 3.85 -10.43 13.09
N ALA A 53 5.00 -10.96 13.52
CA ALA A 53 6.30 -10.38 13.19
C ALA A 53 6.58 -10.38 11.67
N ARG A 54 6.13 -11.40 10.95
CA ARG A 54 6.25 -11.46 9.49
C ARG A 54 5.31 -10.48 8.80
N VAL A 55 4.05 -10.39 9.23
CA VAL A 55 3.09 -9.39 8.76
C VAL A 55 3.67 -7.98 8.93
N ARG A 56 4.18 -7.67 10.13
CA ARG A 56 4.80 -6.38 10.42
C ARG A 56 5.98 -6.08 9.51
N ARG A 57 6.83 -7.06 9.22
CA ARG A 57 7.94 -6.87 8.29
C ARG A 57 7.48 -6.50 6.88
N ILE A 58 6.44 -7.17 6.37
CA ILE A 58 5.86 -6.87 5.05
C ILE A 58 5.22 -5.48 5.07
N ALA A 59 4.38 -5.18 6.06
CA ALA A 59 3.73 -3.87 6.19
C ALA A 59 4.75 -2.73 6.30
N ARG A 60 5.81 -2.91 7.12
CA ARG A 60 6.88 -1.92 7.29
C ARG A 60 7.63 -1.62 5.99
N ALA A 61 7.79 -2.60 5.10
CA ALA A 61 8.41 -2.38 3.79
C ALA A 61 7.56 -1.47 2.88
N HIS A 62 6.24 -1.39 3.12
CA HIS A 62 5.29 -0.57 2.35
C HIS A 62 4.76 0.62 3.15
N ARG A 63 5.34 0.95 4.31
CA ARG A 63 4.78 1.94 5.25
C ARG A 63 4.56 3.33 4.63
N GLU A 64 5.46 3.77 3.76
CA GLU A 64 5.37 5.07 3.09
C GLU A 64 4.19 5.09 2.10
N THR A 65 4.06 4.04 1.27
CA THR A 65 2.92 3.88 0.37
C THR A 65 1.61 3.77 1.14
N LEU A 66 1.59 3.03 2.26
CA LEU A 66 0.40 2.85 3.10
C LEU A 66 -0.03 4.16 3.77
N ALA A 67 0.92 4.93 4.31
CA ALA A 67 0.67 6.23 4.90
C ALA A 67 0.09 7.21 3.86
N LEU A 68 0.72 7.25 2.68
CA LEU A 68 0.26 8.07 1.57
C LEU A 68 -1.16 7.67 1.12
N ARG A 69 -1.43 6.37 0.95
CA ARG A 69 -2.75 5.86 0.60
C ARG A 69 -3.80 6.21 1.66
N ARG A 70 -3.46 6.10 2.94
CA ARG A 70 -4.35 6.50 4.02
C ARG A 70 -4.73 7.97 3.90
N ARG A 71 -3.77 8.87 3.69
CA ARG A 71 -4.04 10.30 3.47
C ARG A 71 -4.97 10.52 2.27
N GLN A 72 -4.71 9.84 1.15
CA GLN A 72 -5.48 10.00 -0.08
C GLN A 72 -6.93 9.52 0.03
N GLU A 73 -7.14 8.42 0.76
CA GLU A 73 -8.45 7.75 0.86
C GLU A 73 -9.26 8.18 2.10
N SER A 74 -8.70 9.08 2.92
CA SER A 74 -9.36 9.65 4.09
C SER A 74 -9.59 11.15 3.90
N PHE A 75 -10.84 11.59 3.92
CA PHE A 75 -11.19 12.99 3.67
C PHE A 75 -12.44 13.42 4.44
N SER A 76 -12.59 14.72 4.67
CA SER A 76 -13.85 15.29 5.18
C SER A 76 -14.82 15.50 4.02
N ASP A 77 -16.05 15.03 4.16
CA ASP A 77 -17.11 15.32 3.19
C ASP A 77 -17.62 16.78 3.32
N ALA A 78 -18.57 17.17 2.47
CA ALA A 78 -19.18 18.50 2.50
C ALA A 78 -20.04 18.79 3.74
N TYR A 79 -20.34 17.76 4.53
CA TYR A 79 -21.13 17.85 5.74
C TYR A 79 -20.25 17.80 7.00
N GLY A 80 -18.92 17.75 6.84
CA GLY A 80 -17.96 17.68 7.95
C GLY A 80 -17.74 16.27 8.50
N ASN A 81 -18.26 15.23 7.86
CA ASN A 81 -18.00 13.85 8.28
C ASN A 81 -16.66 13.37 7.76
N TRP A 82 -15.87 12.74 8.63
CA TRP A 82 -14.63 12.09 8.24
C TRP A 82 -14.92 10.73 7.58
N ILE A 83 -14.57 10.59 6.30
CA ILE A 83 -14.80 9.39 5.51
C ILE A 83 -13.51 8.59 5.40
N GLU A 84 -13.52 7.33 5.82
CA GLU A 84 -12.37 6.41 5.73
C GLU A 84 -12.66 5.13 4.92
N ASP A 85 -13.83 5.01 4.30
CA ASP A 85 -14.24 3.79 3.57
C ASP A 85 -13.27 3.39 2.45
N GLY A 86 -12.63 4.36 1.81
CA GLY A 86 -11.57 4.12 0.85
C GLY A 86 -10.37 3.45 1.51
N TRP A 87 -9.91 4.00 2.64
CA TRP A 87 -8.78 3.48 3.40
C TRP A 87 -9.06 2.10 3.99
N LEU A 88 -10.27 1.85 4.48
CA LEU A 88 -10.71 0.55 4.97
C LEU A 88 -10.63 -0.51 3.87
N ARG A 89 -11.04 -0.20 2.65
CA ARG A 89 -10.90 -1.13 1.52
C ARG A 89 -9.45 -1.32 1.08
N GLU A 90 -8.64 -0.27 1.08
CA GLU A 90 -7.24 -0.33 0.66
C GLU A 90 -6.42 -1.23 1.61
N ARG A 91 -6.60 -1.12 2.93
CA ARG A 91 -5.87 -1.99 3.86
C ARG A 91 -6.27 -3.47 3.69
N ASP A 92 -7.55 -3.74 3.42
CA ASP A 92 -8.06 -5.08 3.18
C ASP A 92 -7.43 -5.65 1.91
N TYR A 93 -7.45 -4.85 0.83
CA TYR A 93 -6.78 -5.18 -0.42
C TYR A 93 -5.29 -5.46 -0.22
N PHE A 94 -4.58 -4.62 0.53
CA PHE A 94 -3.16 -4.83 0.83
C PHE A 94 -2.91 -6.16 1.55
N ILE A 95 -3.74 -6.51 2.52
CA ILE A 95 -3.63 -7.79 3.22
C ILE A 95 -3.85 -8.95 2.24
N ASP A 96 -4.95 -8.92 1.51
CA ASP A 96 -5.37 -10.04 0.66
C ASP A 96 -4.46 -10.23 -0.55
N ARG A 97 -3.96 -9.13 -1.12
CA ARG A 97 -3.17 -9.15 -2.36
C ARG A 97 -1.67 -9.08 -2.17
N THR A 98 -1.19 -8.55 -1.03
CA THR A 98 0.25 -8.41 -0.78
C THR A 98 0.70 -9.27 0.39
N VAL A 99 0.01 -9.23 1.52
CA VAL A 99 0.46 -9.91 2.75
C VAL A 99 0.22 -11.42 2.67
N LEU A 100 -1.03 -11.87 2.42
CA LEU A 100 -1.38 -13.29 2.44
C LEU A 100 -0.58 -14.13 1.43
N PRO A 101 -0.36 -13.69 0.18
CA PRO A 101 0.44 -14.45 -0.78
C PRO A 101 1.90 -14.66 -0.30
N GLN A 102 2.50 -13.66 0.35
CA GLN A 102 3.90 -13.73 0.82
C GLN A 102 4.09 -14.53 2.12
N ILE A 103 3.02 -14.68 2.90
CA ILE A 103 3.03 -15.53 4.11
C ILE A 103 2.91 -17.01 3.73
N GLY A 104 2.16 -17.30 2.67
CA GLY A 104 1.98 -18.63 2.11
C GLY A 104 1.16 -19.58 2.99
N SER A 105 1.04 -20.84 2.54
CA SER A 105 0.19 -21.85 3.18
C SER A 105 0.61 -22.25 4.60
N ARG A 106 1.78 -21.80 5.06
CA ARG A 106 2.34 -22.09 6.39
C ARG A 106 1.48 -21.55 7.53
N TYR A 107 0.72 -20.49 7.30
CA TYR A 107 -0.11 -19.83 8.31
C TYR A 107 -1.56 -19.64 7.84
N ALA A 108 -2.04 -20.47 6.90
CA ALA A 108 -3.38 -20.34 6.33
C ALA A 108 -4.49 -20.37 7.40
N ASP A 109 -4.35 -21.20 8.43
CA ASP A 109 -5.28 -21.28 9.57
C ASP A 109 -5.29 -20.02 10.44
N LEU A 110 -4.21 -19.24 10.44
CA LEU A 110 -4.14 -17.98 11.18
C LEU A 110 -4.59 -16.78 10.33
N ALA A 111 -4.74 -16.93 9.01
CA ALA A 111 -5.12 -15.82 8.14
C ALA A 111 -6.46 -15.22 8.59
N ASP A 112 -7.46 -16.06 8.82
CA ASP A 112 -8.78 -15.61 9.27
C ASP A 112 -8.77 -15.26 10.77
N ALA A 113 -8.21 -16.14 11.61
CA ALA A 113 -8.22 -15.98 13.07
C ALA A 113 -7.47 -14.72 13.55
N GLU A 114 -6.44 -14.27 12.82
CA GLU A 114 -5.63 -13.10 13.17
C GLU A 114 -5.91 -11.89 12.26
N ARG A 115 -7.00 -11.91 11.48
CA ARG A 115 -7.32 -10.84 10.51
C ARG A 115 -7.37 -9.45 11.17
N ALA A 116 -8.07 -9.33 12.29
CA ALA A 116 -8.14 -8.08 13.07
C ALA A 116 -6.75 -7.58 13.52
N ARG A 117 -5.84 -8.50 13.88
CA ARG A 117 -4.48 -8.15 14.27
C ARG A 117 -3.62 -7.73 13.09
N MET A 118 -3.81 -8.33 11.91
CA MET A 118 -3.14 -7.90 10.70
C MET A 118 -3.56 -6.48 10.31
N LEU A 119 -4.87 -6.19 10.34
CA LEU A 119 -5.40 -4.85 10.09
C LEU A 119 -4.78 -3.81 11.05
N ALA A 120 -4.75 -4.10 12.34
CA ALA A 120 -4.14 -3.21 13.34
C ALA A 120 -2.63 -2.99 13.12
N ILE A 121 -1.90 -3.99 12.61
CA ILE A 121 -0.49 -3.83 12.24
C ILE A 121 -0.36 -2.89 11.05
N VAL A 122 -1.17 -3.07 10.00
CA VAL A 122 -1.14 -2.20 8.81
C VAL A 122 -1.49 -0.76 9.17
N GLU A 123 -2.51 -0.54 10.01
CA GLU A 123 -2.84 0.78 10.54
C GLU A 123 -1.69 1.42 11.31
N ALA A 124 -1.06 0.66 12.20
CA ALA A 124 0.05 1.16 13.01
C ALA A 124 1.26 1.54 12.15
N GLU A 125 1.61 0.73 11.14
CA GLU A 125 2.72 1.05 10.23
C GLU A 125 2.39 2.24 9.33
N ALA A 126 1.14 2.38 8.87
CA ALA A 126 0.70 3.55 8.10
C ALA A 126 0.71 4.84 8.95
N ALA A 127 0.30 4.75 10.22
CA ALA A 127 0.29 5.89 11.15
C ALA A 127 1.70 6.30 11.62
N ALA A 128 2.67 5.38 11.58
CA ALA A 128 4.03 5.63 12.07
C ALA A 128 4.87 6.51 11.14
N VAL A 129 4.43 6.75 9.91
CA VAL A 129 5.09 7.65 8.96
C VAL A 129 4.46 9.03 9.08
N ALA A 130 5.25 9.99 9.53
CA ALA A 130 4.87 11.40 9.43
C ALA A 130 5.02 11.83 7.96
N LEU A 131 3.89 12.15 7.33
CA LEU A 131 3.89 12.81 6.03
C LEU A 131 4.08 14.31 6.24
N PRO A 132 4.65 15.04 5.27
CA PRO A 132 4.72 16.49 5.31
C PRO A 132 3.32 17.08 5.53
N GLU A 133 3.22 18.07 6.44
CA GLU A 133 1.96 18.78 6.70
C GLU A 133 1.43 19.42 5.41
N GLU A 134 0.10 19.44 5.22
CA GLU A 134 -0.54 20.00 4.02
C GLU A 134 -0.38 21.51 3.88
N GLU A 135 0.07 22.19 4.95
CA GLU A 135 0.15 23.66 5.04
C GLU A 135 1.06 24.28 3.96
N ASP A 136 1.94 23.51 3.33
CA ASP A 136 2.78 23.99 2.22
C ASP A 136 2.07 24.01 0.86
N ALA A 137 0.93 23.33 0.70
CA ALA A 137 0.23 23.23 -0.58
C ALA A 137 -0.74 24.40 -0.77
N PRO A 138 -0.56 25.25 -1.80
CA PRO A 138 -1.41 26.43 -1.99
C PRO A 138 -2.90 26.09 -2.16
N GLU A 139 -3.76 27.01 -1.72
CA GLU A 139 -5.22 26.90 -1.92
C GLU A 139 -5.64 27.32 -3.33
N ASP A 140 -4.96 28.31 -3.92
CA ASP A 140 -5.23 28.78 -5.27
C ASP A 140 -4.75 27.79 -6.34
N GLY A 141 -5.53 27.62 -7.41
CA GLY A 141 -5.25 26.66 -8.47
C GLY A 141 -3.95 26.95 -9.22
N LEU A 142 -3.67 28.20 -9.57
CA LEU A 142 -2.45 28.57 -10.31
C LEU A 142 -1.21 28.40 -9.43
N ASP A 143 -1.35 28.64 -8.13
CA ASP A 143 -0.28 28.44 -7.15
C ASP A 143 -0.03 26.96 -6.93
N TYR A 144 -1.08 26.16 -6.89
CA TYR A 144 -1.02 24.70 -6.79
C TYR A 144 -0.34 24.06 -8.02
N GLU A 145 -0.56 24.58 -9.22
CA GLU A 145 0.18 24.16 -10.42
C GLU A 145 1.68 24.47 -10.31
N ARG A 146 2.04 25.64 -9.81
CA ARG A 146 3.46 26.00 -9.58
C ARG A 146 4.11 25.07 -8.56
N PHE A 147 3.38 24.75 -7.49
CA PHE A 147 3.80 23.79 -6.49
C PHE A 147 4.06 22.39 -7.09
N CYS A 148 3.12 21.87 -7.88
CA CYS A 148 3.28 20.58 -8.55
C CYS A 148 4.46 20.58 -9.55
N ALA A 149 4.64 21.67 -10.30
CA ALA A 149 5.75 21.81 -11.24
C ALA A 149 7.10 21.83 -10.50
N ALA A 150 7.19 22.53 -9.37
CA ALA A 150 8.41 22.58 -8.55
C ALA A 150 8.81 21.18 -8.03
N ARG A 151 7.83 20.39 -7.59
CA ARG A 151 8.05 18.99 -7.17
C ARG A 151 8.55 18.09 -8.29
N LEU A 152 7.97 18.22 -9.49
CA LEU A 152 8.48 17.52 -10.67
C LEU A 152 9.93 17.93 -10.98
N VAL A 153 10.29 19.20 -10.83
CA VAL A 153 11.67 19.67 -10.98
C VAL A 153 12.60 19.06 -9.94
N GLN A 154 12.16 18.95 -8.68
CA GLN A 154 12.92 18.28 -7.61
C GLN A 154 13.13 16.79 -7.91
N ALA A 155 12.15 16.13 -8.55
CA ALA A 155 12.26 14.77 -9.06
C ALA A 155 13.11 14.65 -10.35
N GLY A 156 13.78 15.72 -10.79
CA GLY A 156 14.67 15.72 -11.96
C GLY A 156 13.96 15.88 -13.30
N TRP A 157 12.68 16.26 -13.32
CA TRP A 157 11.99 16.57 -14.57
C TRP A 157 12.26 18.01 -15.00
N ARG A 158 12.37 18.24 -16.30
CA ARG A 158 12.26 19.58 -16.88
C ARG A 158 10.78 19.92 -17.08
N ALA A 159 10.17 20.54 -16.09
CA ALA A 159 8.74 20.89 -16.08
C ALA A 159 8.50 22.38 -16.37
N HIS A 160 7.47 22.67 -17.18
CA HIS A 160 6.99 24.04 -17.39
C HIS A 160 5.46 24.06 -17.41
N ARG A 161 4.88 25.14 -16.89
CA ARG A 161 3.44 25.36 -16.94
C ARG A 161 2.99 25.77 -18.34
N THR A 162 1.77 25.37 -18.69
CA THR A 162 1.08 25.82 -19.90
C THR A 162 0.48 27.22 -19.69
N PRO A 163 0.07 27.91 -20.78
CA PRO A 163 -0.68 29.15 -20.65
C PRO A 163 -2.02 28.93 -19.94
N ALA A 164 -2.49 29.92 -19.16
CA ALA A 164 -3.75 29.81 -18.41
C ALA A 164 -5.02 29.70 -19.28
N SER A 165 -4.91 29.84 -20.60
CA SER A 165 -6.02 29.66 -21.54
C SER A 165 -5.55 28.94 -22.80
N GLY A 166 -6.45 28.12 -23.36
CA GLY A 166 -6.17 27.34 -24.58
C GLY A 166 -5.25 26.13 -24.38
N ASP A 167 -4.97 25.77 -23.13
CA ASP A 167 -4.07 24.67 -22.73
C ASP A 167 -4.60 23.25 -23.02
N GLN A 168 -5.87 23.14 -23.42
CA GLN A 168 -6.56 21.88 -23.71
C GLN A 168 -6.56 20.90 -22.52
N GLY A 169 -6.54 21.41 -21.27
CA GLY A 169 -6.57 20.57 -20.07
C GLY A 169 -5.22 19.93 -19.71
N ALA A 170 -4.12 20.63 -20.02
CA ALA A 170 -2.82 20.36 -19.42
C ALA A 170 -2.36 21.60 -18.68
N ASP A 171 -2.03 21.49 -17.40
CA ASP A 171 -1.50 22.60 -16.63
C ASP A 171 0.03 22.61 -16.65
N ILE A 172 0.66 21.43 -16.81
CA ILE A 172 2.12 21.26 -16.83
C ILE A 172 2.51 20.26 -17.93
N VAL A 173 3.59 20.58 -18.64
CA VAL A 173 4.31 19.62 -19.51
C VAL A 173 5.70 19.42 -18.94
N ALA A 174 6.05 18.17 -18.65
CA ALA A 174 7.31 17.78 -18.05
C ALA A 174 8.06 16.77 -18.92
N VAL A 175 9.39 16.91 -19.01
CA VAL A 175 10.24 16.00 -19.80
C VAL A 175 11.40 15.49 -18.96
N ARG A 176 11.63 14.18 -18.98
CA ARG A 176 12.79 13.52 -18.36
C ARG A 176 13.16 12.29 -19.18
N ASP A 177 14.45 12.11 -19.47
CA ASP A 177 14.98 10.95 -20.21
C ASP A 177 14.27 10.65 -21.55
N GLY A 178 13.86 11.71 -22.26
CA GLY A 178 13.14 11.61 -23.53
C GLY A 178 11.64 11.32 -23.39
N LEU A 179 11.13 11.04 -22.19
CA LEU A 179 9.71 10.86 -21.92
C LEU A 179 9.03 12.21 -21.64
N ARG A 180 7.89 12.46 -22.29
CA ARG A 180 7.02 13.61 -22.06
C ARG A 180 5.79 13.21 -21.25
N LEU A 181 5.65 13.83 -20.08
CA LEU A 181 4.50 13.72 -19.20
C LEU A 181 3.64 14.98 -19.31
N VAL A 182 2.34 14.78 -19.58
CA VAL A 182 1.32 15.84 -19.59
C VAL A 182 0.50 15.75 -18.31
N VAL A 183 0.38 16.85 -17.57
CA VAL A 183 -0.21 16.84 -16.22
C VAL A 183 -1.37 17.82 -16.13
N GLN A 184 -2.51 17.33 -15.65
CA GLN A 184 -3.60 18.17 -15.14
C GLN A 184 -3.56 18.15 -13.61
N CYS A 185 -3.40 19.32 -13.00
CA CYS A 185 -3.50 19.55 -11.57
C CYS A 185 -4.97 19.83 -11.17
N LYS A 186 -5.41 19.26 -10.06
CA LYS A 186 -6.70 19.57 -9.43
C LYS A 186 -6.51 19.76 -7.93
N ARG A 187 -6.72 20.99 -7.44
CA ARG A 187 -6.79 21.29 -6.00
C ARG A 187 -8.25 21.26 -5.56
N LEU A 188 -8.66 20.21 -4.84
CA LEU A 188 -10.06 19.99 -4.46
C LEU A 188 -10.20 19.52 -3.01
N SER A 189 -11.33 19.84 -2.39
CA SER A 189 -11.73 19.29 -1.09
C SER A 189 -12.41 17.93 -1.18
N LYS A 190 -12.78 17.50 -2.39
CA LYS A 190 -13.48 16.24 -2.65
C LYS A 190 -12.72 15.37 -3.64
N PRO A 191 -12.98 14.05 -3.67
CA PRO A 191 -12.34 13.17 -4.63
C PRO A 191 -12.57 13.58 -6.08
N VAL A 192 -11.52 13.47 -6.90
CA VAL A 192 -11.52 13.87 -8.30
C VAL A 192 -12.40 12.94 -9.15
N GLY A 193 -13.23 13.53 -10.01
CA GLY A 193 -14.15 12.84 -10.92
C GLY A 193 -13.58 12.52 -12.31
N ASN A 194 -14.42 11.94 -13.18
CA ASN A 194 -14.04 11.52 -14.53
C ASN A 194 -13.55 12.68 -15.42
N ALA A 195 -14.10 13.88 -15.25
CA ALA A 195 -13.79 15.02 -16.11
C ALA A 195 -12.28 15.29 -16.20
N ALA A 196 -11.57 15.32 -15.06
CA ALA A 196 -10.12 15.53 -15.04
C ALA A 196 -9.35 14.44 -15.80
N VAL A 197 -9.81 13.19 -15.77
CA VAL A 197 -9.19 12.08 -16.50
C VAL A 197 -9.43 12.21 -18.01
N GLN A 198 -10.61 12.67 -18.41
CA GLN A 198 -10.95 12.93 -19.81
C GLN A 198 -10.12 14.09 -20.37
N GLU A 199 -10.02 15.18 -19.60
CA GLU A 199 -9.17 16.34 -19.90
C GLU A 199 -7.71 15.90 -20.11
N ALA A 200 -7.11 15.22 -19.12
CA ALA A 200 -5.71 14.77 -19.22
C ALA A 200 -5.48 13.80 -20.40
N ALA A 201 -6.42 12.90 -20.69
CA ALA A 201 -6.32 11.99 -21.84
C ALA A 201 -6.39 12.73 -23.19
N ALA A 202 -7.21 13.77 -23.30
CA ALA A 202 -7.26 14.63 -24.49
C ALA A 202 -5.99 15.46 -24.62
N ALA A 203 -5.56 16.08 -23.52
CA ALA A 203 -4.37 16.92 -23.44
C ALA A 203 -3.09 16.14 -23.79
N GLN A 204 -3.02 14.86 -23.42
CA GLN A 204 -1.93 13.97 -23.82
C GLN A 204 -1.69 14.01 -25.34
N ARG A 205 -2.75 13.88 -26.13
CA ARG A 205 -2.65 13.86 -27.59
C ARG A 205 -2.29 15.23 -28.13
N TYR A 206 -2.93 16.28 -27.61
CA TYR A 206 -2.68 17.66 -28.04
C TYR A 206 -1.21 18.07 -27.83
N TRP A 207 -0.64 17.75 -26.66
CA TRP A 207 0.75 18.08 -26.31
C TRP A 207 1.77 17.03 -26.76
N SER A 208 1.37 16.03 -27.53
CA SER A 208 2.23 14.91 -27.97
C SER A 208 2.96 14.23 -26.80
N GLY A 209 2.24 13.98 -25.70
CA GLY A 209 2.75 13.35 -24.49
C GLY A 209 2.80 11.83 -24.59
N ASP A 210 3.86 11.23 -24.07
CA ASP A 210 3.99 9.77 -23.96
C ASP A 210 3.13 9.21 -22.83
N ARG A 211 2.97 10.00 -21.76
CA ARG A 211 2.12 9.69 -20.61
C ARG A 211 1.29 10.92 -20.24
N ALA A 212 0.14 10.68 -19.61
CA ALA A 212 -0.64 11.72 -18.95
C ALA A 212 -0.93 11.37 -17.50
N ALA A 213 -1.04 12.40 -16.66
CA ALA A 213 -1.37 12.26 -15.26
C ALA A 213 -2.40 13.30 -14.81
N VAL A 214 -3.28 12.89 -13.90
CA VAL A 214 -4.02 13.83 -13.05
C VAL A 214 -3.35 13.86 -11.68
N VAL A 215 -2.94 15.04 -11.24
CA VAL A 215 -2.31 15.29 -9.96
C VAL A 215 -3.27 16.02 -9.03
N SER A 216 -3.46 15.52 -7.81
CA SER A 216 -4.40 16.10 -6.84
C SER A 216 -3.91 15.99 -5.40
N ASN A 217 -4.44 16.83 -4.52
CA ASN A 217 -4.30 16.71 -3.06
C ASN A 217 -5.37 15.77 -2.46
N ALA A 218 -6.42 15.48 -3.22
CA ALA A 218 -7.50 14.60 -2.81
C ALA A 218 -7.41 13.26 -3.54
N GLY A 219 -8.08 12.24 -3.00
CA GLY A 219 -8.24 10.96 -3.66
C GLY A 219 -9.06 11.04 -4.97
N PHE A 220 -9.28 9.89 -5.59
CA PHE A 220 -10.01 9.77 -6.86
C PHE A 220 -11.25 8.91 -6.70
N THR A 221 -12.34 9.31 -7.35
CA THR A 221 -13.58 8.51 -7.35
C THR A 221 -13.37 7.13 -7.99
N PRO A 222 -14.16 6.10 -7.63
CA PRO A 222 -14.06 4.78 -8.27
C PRO A 222 -14.28 4.81 -9.79
N ALA A 223 -15.13 5.72 -10.27
CA ALA A 223 -15.35 5.93 -11.69
C ALA A 223 -14.09 6.48 -12.38
N ALA A 224 -13.44 7.49 -11.77
CA ALA A 224 -12.21 8.08 -12.29
C ALA A 224 -11.09 7.05 -12.37
N ARG A 225 -10.94 6.18 -11.35
CA ARG A 225 -9.97 5.08 -11.35
C ARG A 225 -10.20 4.07 -12.48
N ARG A 226 -11.46 3.68 -12.72
CA ARG A 226 -11.80 2.79 -13.84
C ARG A 226 -11.48 3.44 -15.18
N LEU A 227 -11.81 4.72 -15.35
CA LEU A 227 -11.52 5.44 -16.58
C LEU A 227 -10.01 5.59 -16.81
N ALA A 228 -9.26 5.95 -15.76
CA ALA A 228 -7.81 6.05 -15.79
C ALA A 228 -7.13 4.74 -16.20
N ALA A 229 -7.62 3.60 -15.67
CA ALA A 229 -7.14 2.28 -16.07
C ALA A 229 -7.41 1.98 -17.56
N ALA A 230 -8.53 2.47 -18.11
CA ALA A 230 -8.86 2.29 -19.52
C ALA A 230 -8.10 3.24 -20.46
N THR A 231 -7.77 4.45 -20.00
CA THR A 231 -7.08 5.48 -20.81
C THR A 231 -5.56 5.45 -20.64
N GLY A 232 -5.03 4.79 -19.60
CA GLY A 232 -3.62 4.84 -19.23
C GLY A 232 -3.20 6.13 -18.52
N VAL A 233 -4.16 6.99 -18.14
CA VAL A 233 -3.88 8.21 -17.38
C VAL A 233 -3.50 7.83 -15.95
N LEU A 234 -2.38 8.37 -15.47
CA LEU A 234 -1.89 8.13 -14.12
C LEU A 234 -2.68 8.98 -13.11
N LEU A 235 -3.01 8.42 -11.96
CA LEU A 235 -3.67 9.14 -10.87
C LEU A 235 -2.68 9.31 -9.72
N ILE A 236 -2.26 10.54 -9.49
CA ILE A 236 -1.10 10.84 -8.67
C ILE A 236 -1.50 11.85 -7.59
N HIS A 237 -1.08 11.59 -6.35
CA HIS A 237 -1.15 12.60 -5.31
C HIS A 237 0.10 13.47 -5.35
N HIS A 238 0.00 14.76 -5.04
CA HIS A 238 1.15 15.66 -5.14
C HIS A 238 2.38 15.20 -4.31
N ASP A 239 2.15 14.51 -3.19
CA ASP A 239 3.23 13.99 -2.33
C ASP A 239 4.07 12.89 -3.01
N ALA A 240 3.52 12.24 -4.04
CA ALA A 240 4.23 11.20 -4.79
C ALA A 240 5.05 11.76 -5.96
N LEU A 241 4.95 13.07 -6.25
CA LEU A 241 5.65 13.66 -7.39
C LEU A 241 7.17 13.61 -7.22
N ASP A 242 7.66 13.81 -6.00
CA ASP A 242 9.11 13.86 -5.71
C ASP A 242 9.80 12.51 -5.98
N ALA A 243 9.04 11.41 -5.95
CA ALA A 243 9.52 10.05 -6.16
C ALA A 243 9.02 9.42 -7.47
N ILE A 244 8.45 10.21 -8.39
CA ILE A 244 7.86 9.65 -9.60
C ILE A 244 8.95 9.11 -10.55
N ASP A 245 8.86 7.82 -10.86
CA ASP A 245 9.64 7.19 -11.92
C ASP A 245 8.75 6.46 -12.93
N LEU A 246 8.73 7.00 -14.15
CA LEU A 246 7.91 6.49 -15.25
C LEU A 246 8.67 5.49 -16.13
N ALA A 247 9.98 5.30 -15.92
CA ALA A 247 10.78 4.32 -16.66
C ALA A 247 10.50 2.88 -16.20
N ALA A 248 9.95 2.70 -15.00
CA ALA A 248 9.65 1.40 -14.39
C ALA A 248 8.16 0.98 -14.46
N ALA A 249 7.30 1.78 -15.10
CA ALA A 249 5.83 1.65 -15.08
C ALA A 249 5.20 1.29 -16.44
#